data_AF-A0A0B6WZB8-F1
#
_entry.id   AF-A0A0B6WZB8-F1
#
_cell.length_a   1.000
_cell.length_b   1.000
_cell.length_c   1.000
_cell.angle_alpha   90.00
_cell.angle_beta   90.00
_cell.angle_gamma   90.00
#
_symmetry.space_group_name_H-M   'P 1'
#
loop_
_entity.id
_entity.type
_entity.pdbx_description
1 polymer ?
#
loop_
_entity_poly.entity_id
_entity_poly.type
_entity_poly.pdbx_seq_one_letter_code
_entity_poly.pdbx_strand_id
1 'polypeptide(L)' 'MSELPVGARLLVRCRADWREASVAKKGSAHITLVVSAPSGRAYRLRRAGDLALSYDGELPLLGAGEWRAHLVRADLRW' A
#
# COMPACT_ATOMS: atom_id res chain seq x y z
N MET A 1 17.61 4.78 -4.16
CA MET A 1 16.43 3.91 -3.92
C MET A 1 15.83 4.33 -2.59
N SER A 2 14.62 4.90 -2.59
CA SER A 2 13.98 5.32 -1.35
C SER A 2 13.44 4.09 -0.62
N GLU A 3 14.13 3.68 0.42
CA GLU A 3 13.63 2.65 1.32
C GLU A 3 12.47 3.22 2.14
N LEU A 4 11.24 2.75 1.93
CA LEU A 4 10.07 3.19 2.71
C LEU A 4 10.28 2.93 4.22
N PRO A 5 10.32 3.92 5.12
CA PRO A 5 10.52 3.69 6.55
C PRO A 5 9.34 2.94 7.19
N VAL A 6 9.51 2.42 8.41
CA VAL A 6 8.38 1.94 9.22
C VAL A 6 7.40 3.10 9.42
N GLY A 7 6.12 2.84 9.24
CA GLY A 7 5.04 3.84 9.24
C GLY A 7 4.79 4.50 7.88
N ALA A 8 5.66 4.32 6.88
CA ALA A 8 5.40 4.82 5.53
C ALA A 8 4.11 4.23 4.96
N ARG A 9 3.36 5.05 4.22
CA ARG A 9 2.08 4.70 3.61
C ARG A 9 2.26 4.43 2.12
N LEU A 10 1.52 3.47 1.59
CA LEU A 10 1.55 3.09 0.19
C LEU A 10 0.19 2.51 -0.24
N LEU A 11 -0.07 2.51 -1.54
CA LEU A 11 -1.19 1.76 -2.10
C LEU A 11 -0.73 0.38 -2.55
N VAL A 12 -1.53 -0.65 -2.27
CA VAL A 12 -1.26 -2.02 -2.67
C VAL A 12 -2.39 -2.58 -3.53
N ARG A 13 -2.04 -3.21 -4.65
CA ARG A 13 -2.98 -3.98 -5.45
C ARG A 13 -3.34 -5.27 -4.72
N CYS A 14 -4.59 -5.38 -4.31
CA CYS A 14 -5.18 -6.60 -3.78
C CYS A 14 -5.95 -7.33 -4.90
N ARG A 15 -6.50 -8.51 -4.60
CA ARG A 15 -7.22 -9.32 -5.60
C ARG A 15 -8.39 -8.57 -6.24
N ALA A 16 -9.21 -7.88 -5.44
CA ALA A 16 -10.41 -7.20 -5.90
C ALA A 16 -10.15 -5.73 -6.22
N ASP A 17 -9.44 -5.03 -5.33
CA ASP A 17 -9.33 -3.57 -5.27
C ASP A 17 -7.89 -3.09 -5.02
N TRP A 18 -7.73 -1.77 -4.95
CA TRP A 18 -6.53 -1.12 -4.43
C TRP A 18 -6.79 -0.69 -2.99
N ARG A 19 -5.79 -0.81 -2.12
CA ARG A 19 -5.95 -0.52 -0.68
C ARG A 19 -4.80 0.27 -0.14
N GLU A 20 -5.09 1.10 0.86
CA GLU A 20 -4.06 1.70 1.69
C GLU A 20 -3.37 0.64 2.54
N ALA A 21 -2.06 0.78 2.65
CA ALA A 21 -1.24 0.02 3.56
C ALA A 21 -0.22 0.91 4.25
N SER A 22 0.30 0.43 5.38
CA SER A 22 1.45 1.03 6.06
C SER A 22 2.52 -0.01 6.34
N VAL A 23 3.79 0.41 6.32
CA VAL A 23 4.93 -0.45 6.67
C VAL A 23 4.91 -0.69 8.17
N ALA A 24 4.59 -1.91 8.59
CA ALA A 24 4.50 -2.29 10.00
C ALA A 24 5.87 -2.65 10.59
N LYS A 25 6.66 -3.39 9.81
CA LYS A 25 7.96 -3.92 10.22
C LYS A 25 8.83 -4.17 9.00
N LYS A 26 10.12 -3.88 9.14
CA LYS A 26 11.17 -4.37 8.23
C LYS A 26 11.95 -5.48 8.92
N GLY A 27 12.17 -6.57 8.21
CA GLY A 27 13.17 -7.59 8.52
C GLY A 27 14.20 -7.66 7.40
N SER A 28 15.23 -8.48 7.58
CA SER A 28 16.33 -8.62 6.61
C SER A 28 15.87 -9.12 5.23
N ALA A 29 14.90 -10.02 5.18
CA ALA A 29 14.40 -10.62 3.93
C ALA A 29 12.99 -10.16 3.54
N HIS A 30 12.26 -9.52 4.46
CA HIS A 30 10.84 -9.24 4.23
C HIS A 30 10.38 -7.95 4.88
N ILE A 31 9.37 -7.35 4.27
CA ILE A 31 8.61 -6.23 4.80
C ILE A 31 7.21 -6.73 5.14
N THR A 32 6.73 -6.37 6.32
CA THR A 32 5.35 -6.60 6.74
C THR A 32 4.58 -5.31 6.58
N LEU A 33 3.47 -5.37 5.84
CA LEU A 33 2.52 -4.29 5.68
C LEU A 33 1.27 -4.56 6.52
N VAL A 34 0.67 -3.52 7.10
CA VAL A 34 -0.72 -3.56 7.56
C VAL A 34 -1.58 -2.99 6.45
N VAL A 35 -2.57 -3.76 5.99
CA VAL A 35 -3.53 -3.36 4.95
C VAL A 35 -4.90 -3.14 5.57
N SER A 36 -5.48 -1.98 5.32
CA SER A 36 -6.83 -1.64 5.76
C SER A 36 -7.87 -2.30 4.85
N ALA A 37 -8.83 -3.04 5.41
CA ALA A 37 -9.92 -3.66 4.66
C ALA A 37 -11.21 -2.83 4.80
N PRO A 38 -12.09 -2.86 3.78
CA PRO A 38 -13.38 -2.17 3.82
C PRO A 38 -14.28 -2.57 5.01
N SER A 39 -14.08 -3.77 5.56
CA SER A 39 -14.84 -4.26 6.72
C SER A 39 -14.44 -3.59 8.05
N GLY A 40 -13.62 -2.54 8.04
CA GLY A 40 -13.05 -1.90 9.23
C GLY A 40 -11.97 -2.72 9.94
N ARG A 41 -11.60 -3.88 9.39
CA ARG A 41 -10.50 -4.71 9.91
C ARG A 41 -9.21 -4.39 9.18
N ALA A 42 -8.09 -4.74 9.77
CA ALA A 42 -6.79 -4.73 9.10
C ALA A 42 -6.19 -6.13 9.09
N TYR A 43 -5.39 -6.42 8.06
CA TYR A 43 -4.64 -7.68 7.97
C TYR A 43 -3.19 -7.41 7.60
N ARG A 44 -2.33 -8.39 7.89
CA ARG A 44 -0.90 -8.30 7.59
C ARG A 44 -0.57 -8.95 6.26
N LEU A 45 0.25 -8.29 5.47
CA LEU A 45 0.76 -8.78 4.21
C LEU A 45 2.29 -8.82 4.26
N ARG A 46 2.88 -9.99 4.04
CA ARG A 46 4.33 -10.17 3.97
C ARG A 46 4.78 -10.11 2.51
N ARG A 47 5.85 -9.35 2.26
CA ARG A 47 6.45 -9.14 0.94
C ARG A 47 7.96 -9.26 1.04
N ALA A 48 8.61 -9.63 -0.05
CA ALA A 48 10.06 -9.65 -0.09
C ALA A 48 10.62 -8.23 0.11
N GLY A 49 11.78 -8.12 0.75
CA GLY A 49 12.38 -6.84 1.12
C GLY A 49 12.89 -6.02 -0.08
N ASP A 50 13.12 -6.69 -1.20
CA ASP A 50 13.59 -6.16 -2.47
C ASP A 50 12.46 -5.85 -3.47
N LEU A 51 11.20 -5.83 -3.00
CA LEU A 51 10.07 -5.61 -3.92
C LEU A 51 10.18 -4.25 -4.62
N ALA A 52 10.05 -4.28 -5.95
CA ALA A 52 9.99 -3.07 -6.75
C ALA A 52 8.68 -2.31 -6.48
N LEU A 53 8.82 -1.05 -6.08
CA LEU A 53 7.73 -0.09 -6.02
C LEU A 53 7.66 0.67 -7.33
N SER A 54 6.44 0.91 -7.80
CA SER A 54 6.17 1.96 -8.77
C SER A 54 5.70 3.21 -8.04
N TYR A 55 5.73 4.36 -8.71
CA TYR A 55 5.35 5.64 -8.14
C TYR A 55 4.41 6.37 -9.08
N ASP A 56 3.47 7.09 -8.48
CA ASP A 56 2.59 8.00 -9.19
C ASP A 56 2.61 9.35 -8.48
N GLY A 57 3.45 10.25 -8.99
CA GLY A 57 3.97 11.38 -8.22
C GLY A 57 4.75 10.87 -7.00
N GLU A 58 4.43 11.39 -5.82
CA GLU A 58 5.05 11.00 -4.55
C GLU A 58 4.39 9.76 -3.90
N LEU A 59 3.34 9.20 -4.51
CA LEU A 59 2.59 8.10 -3.93
C LEU A 59 3.23 6.75 -4.33
N PRO A 60 3.80 5.98 -3.37
CA PRO A 60 4.33 4.65 -3.66
C PRO A 60 3.19 3.65 -3.90
N LEU A 61 3.37 2.84 -4.93
CA LEU A 61 2.43 1.83 -5.39
C LEU A 61 3.08 0.45 -5.41
N LEU A 62 2.37 -0.54 -4.86
CA LEU A 62 2.77 -1.94 -4.82
C LEU A 62 1.82 -2.78 -5.68
N GLY A 63 2.21 -3.00 -6.93
CA GLY A 63 1.42 -3.71 -7.94
C GLY A 63 1.28 -2.89 -9.22
N ALA A 64 0.48 -3.39 -10.17
CA ALA A 64 0.22 -2.75 -11.45
C ALA A 64 -1.29 -2.57 -11.70
N GLY A 65 -1.65 -1.61 -12.55
CA GLY A 65 -3.01 -1.29 -12.95
C GLY A 65 -3.47 0.12 -12.55
N GLU A 66 -4.71 0.46 -12.90
CA GLU A 66 -5.26 1.80 -12.73
C GLU A 66 -5.84 2.01 -11.33
N TRP A 67 -5.00 2.40 -10.36
CA TRP A 67 -5.45 2.62 -8.99
C TRP A 67 -6.43 3.80 -8.85
N ARG A 68 -6.27 4.84 -9.67
CA ARG A 68 -7.09 6.06 -9.64
C ARG A 68 -8.57 5.81 -9.90
N ALA A 69 -8.90 4.82 -10.73
CA ALA A 69 -10.29 4.48 -11.04
C ALA A 69 -11.04 3.91 -9.82
N HIS A 70 -10.31 3.37 -8.84
CA HIS A 70 -10.86 2.65 -7.68
C HIS A 70 -10.80 3.46 -6.38
N LEU A 71 -10.19 4.65 -6.40
CA LEU A 71 -10.24 5.58 -5.27
C LEU A 71 -11.23 6.71 -5.61
N VAL A 72 -12.25 6.86 -4.77
CA VAL A 72 -13.22 7.94 -4.88
C VAL A 72 -12.47 9.27 -4.77
N ARG A 73 -12.70 10.19 -5.71
CA ARG A 73 -12.25 11.57 -5.57
C ARG A 73 -12.89 12.11 -4.30
N ALA A 74 -12.08 12.67 -3.40
CA ALA A 74 -12.57 13.25 -2.15
C ALA A 74 -13.79 14.12 -2.43
N ASP A 75 -14.98 13.66 -2.02
CA ASP A 75 -16.12 14.54 -1.92
C ASP A 75 -15.89 15.38 -0.67
N LEU A 76 -15.81 16.69 -0.84
CA LEU A 76 -15.58 17.63 0.26
C LEU A 76 -16.82 17.74 1.16
N ARG A 77 -17.90 17.03 0.85
CA ARG A 77 -19.10 16.93 1.66
C ARG A 77 -19.11 15.56 2.35
N TRP A 78 -18.89 15.58 3.65
CA TRP A 78 -19.03 14.43 4.55
C TRP A 78 -20.37 14.50 5.26
#